data_AF-A0A956I0E1-F1
#
_entry.id   AF-A0A956I0E1-F1
#
_cell.length_a   1.000
_cell.length_b   1.000
_cell.length_c   1.000
_cell.angle_alpha   90.00
_cell.angle_beta   90.00
_cell.angle_gamma   90.00
#
_symmetry.space_group_name_H-M   'P 1'
#
loop_
_entity.id
_entity.type
_entity.pdbx_description
1 polymer ?
#
loop_
_entity_poly.entity_id
_entity_poly.type
_entity_poly.pdbx_seq_one_letter_code
_entity_poly.pdbx_strand_id
1 'polypeptide(L)'
;MKTRIGILALLLLGCNPAAPSPVSPPTGGSGGTGTCPAGSTPVLGGCLTKTAACVPANGAVDRLAVGSTCASCHVLLAGSMPTMPPINTRPSAANTGWQPTGVTLTNTGSINVTVDGTVIDSKNVSGCITVNARNVTIRRSKITTNSTCIHGITVQRSDANLLVEDVEVDATIGTDYSHTETSGAETCISGSGFTARRVNLHGCRRGAYVVPYATSTPNVTIDASYIHNLDRVTTYSRAGVTSYLHSNFTLRNNSIDATGGNTDWGTTYAIFVGIFDEIPVNIAIDGNYINGGTFGLNGGYSEGSTKIPENMRVTNNQFGSNFLGGTHN
;
A
#
# COMPACT_ATOMS: atom_id res chain seq x y z
N MET A 1 22.45 42.87 31.02
CA MET A 1 22.52 42.68 29.55
C MET A 1 21.45 41.66 29.18
N LYS A 2 20.35 42.11 28.57
CA LYS A 2 19.20 41.27 28.21
C LYS A 2 19.18 41.13 26.69
N THR A 3 19.47 39.94 26.19
CA THR A 3 19.45 39.63 24.76
C THR A 3 18.03 39.28 24.35
N ARG A 4 17.43 40.09 23.47
CA ARG A 4 16.11 39.85 22.87
C ARG A 4 16.29 38.90 21.69
N ILE A 5 15.59 37.77 21.71
CA ILE A 5 15.40 36.90 20.54
C ILE A 5 14.14 37.39 19.83
N GLY A 6 14.30 37.86 18.60
CA GLY A 6 13.22 38.31 17.74
C GLY A 6 12.44 37.13 17.19
N ILE A 7 11.13 37.13 17.44
CA ILE A 7 10.16 36.23 16.80
C ILE A 7 9.90 36.76 15.39
N LEU A 8 10.26 35.98 14.37
CA LEU A 8 9.93 36.26 12.98
C LEU A 8 8.50 35.77 12.74
N ALA A 9 7.56 36.72 12.64
CA ALA A 9 6.17 36.46 12.29
C ALA A 9 6.07 36.14 10.79
N LEU A 10 5.59 34.93 10.47
CA LEU A 10 5.26 34.52 9.11
C LEU A 10 3.86 35.09 8.76
N LEU A 11 3.82 36.07 7.85
CA LEU A 11 2.57 36.60 7.30
C LEU A 11 1.88 35.52 6.45
N LEU A 12 0.71 35.07 6.90
CA LEU A 12 -0.25 34.32 6.08
C LEU A 12 -1.06 35.30 5.22
N LEU A 13 -0.78 35.32 3.92
CA LEU A 13 -1.64 35.95 2.90
C LEU A 13 -2.93 35.13 2.77
N GLY A 14 -4.04 35.69 3.23
CA GLY A 14 -5.37 35.12 3.07
C GLY A 14 -5.84 35.17 1.62
N CYS A 15 -6.07 34.00 1.02
CA CYS A 15 -6.79 33.87 -0.23
C CYS A 15 -8.27 33.60 0.11
N ASN A 16 -9.15 34.47 -0.36
CA ASN A 16 -10.59 34.44 -0.10
C ASN A 16 -11.28 33.49 -1.11
N PRO A 17 -12.00 32.42 -0.70
CA PRO A 17 -12.75 31.62 -1.65
C PRO A 17 -14.11 32.27 -1.97
N ALA A 18 -14.30 32.59 -3.25
CA ALA A 18 -15.59 33.01 -3.79
C ALA A 18 -16.64 31.88 -3.67
N ALA A 19 -17.85 32.25 -3.26
CA ALA A 19 -18.99 31.35 -3.13
C ALA A 19 -19.49 30.83 -4.50
N PRO A 20 -19.93 29.56 -4.61
CA PRO A 20 -20.57 29.05 -5.81
C PRO A 20 -22.07 29.44 -5.87
N SER A 21 -22.50 29.93 -7.03
CA SER A 21 -23.91 30.20 -7.35
C SER A 21 -24.73 28.90 -7.47
N PRO A 22 -26.04 28.91 -7.14
CA PRO A 22 -26.88 27.72 -7.21
C PRO A 22 -27.30 27.39 -8.65
N VAL A 23 -27.19 26.12 -9.03
CA VAL A 23 -27.71 25.55 -10.28
C VAL A 23 -29.11 24.99 -10.03
N SER A 24 -30.09 25.46 -10.79
CA SER A 24 -31.48 24.97 -10.76
C SER A 24 -31.61 23.54 -11.31
N PRO A 25 -32.55 22.72 -10.82
CA PRO A 25 -32.77 21.36 -11.30
C PRO A 25 -33.53 21.33 -12.65
N PRO A 26 -33.23 20.39 -13.55
CA PRO A 26 -34.04 20.20 -14.74
C PRO A 26 -35.37 19.50 -14.39
N THR A 27 -36.43 20.05 -14.96
CA THR A 27 -37.82 19.57 -14.93
C THR A 27 -37.98 18.26 -15.71
N GLY A 28 -38.88 17.41 -15.21
CA GLY A 28 -39.20 16.10 -15.76
C GLY A 28 -39.90 16.15 -17.13
N GLY A 29 -39.61 15.14 -17.95
CA GLY A 29 -40.22 14.89 -19.25
C GLY A 29 -40.84 13.49 -19.31
N SER A 30 -42.16 13.50 -19.49
CA SER A 30 -43.11 12.42 -19.73
C SER A 30 -42.65 11.29 -20.65
N GLY A 31 -43.05 10.06 -20.32
CA GLY A 31 -42.95 8.89 -21.18
C GLY A 31 -43.81 9.01 -22.44
N GLY A 32 -43.27 8.51 -23.55
CA GLY A 32 -43.96 8.33 -24.82
C GLY A 32 -43.57 6.99 -25.43
N THR A 33 -44.54 6.11 -25.63
CA THR A 33 -44.42 4.85 -26.36
C THR A 33 -44.33 5.15 -27.86
N GLY A 34 -43.15 4.98 -28.45
CA GLY A 34 -42.91 5.13 -29.89
C GLY A 34 -42.55 3.81 -30.54
N THR A 35 -43.36 3.38 -31.51
CA THR A 35 -43.10 2.26 -32.43
C THR A 35 -42.05 2.64 -33.48
N CYS A 36 -41.06 1.76 -33.73
CA CYS A 36 -40.06 1.95 -34.79
C CYS A 36 -40.62 1.61 -36.19
N PRO A 37 -40.39 2.43 -37.23
CA PRO A 37 -40.52 2.03 -38.62
C PRO A 37 -39.24 1.33 -39.12
N ALA A 38 -39.45 0.32 -39.98
CA ALA A 38 -38.40 -0.45 -40.63
C ALA A 38 -37.77 0.31 -41.81
N GLY A 39 -36.44 0.19 -41.96
CA GLY A 39 -35.75 0.40 -43.23
C GLY A 39 -34.69 1.51 -43.24
N SER A 40 -33.44 1.16 -42.96
CA SER A 40 -32.24 1.63 -43.68
C SER A 40 -30.96 0.99 -43.13
N THR A 41 -30.08 0.59 -44.05
CA THR A 41 -28.77 -0.07 -43.88
C THR A 41 -27.67 0.88 -43.35
N PRO A 42 -26.52 0.37 -42.88
CA PRO A 42 -25.81 0.91 -41.72
C PRO A 42 -24.66 1.87 -42.04
N VAL A 43 -24.33 2.73 -41.07
CA VAL A 43 -23.03 3.42 -40.98
C VAL A 43 -22.34 2.97 -39.69
N LEU A 44 -21.07 2.58 -39.81
CA LEU A 44 -20.20 2.11 -38.73
C LEU A 44 -20.03 3.14 -37.60
N GLY A 45 -20.12 2.70 -36.35
CA GLY A 45 -19.60 3.45 -35.21
C GLY A 45 -20.05 2.92 -33.84
N GLY A 46 -19.12 2.32 -33.08
CA GLY A 46 -19.16 2.29 -31.62
C GLY A 46 -20.00 1.18 -30.96
N CYS A 47 -19.37 0.04 -30.65
CA CYS A 47 -19.94 -0.93 -29.72
C CYS A 47 -19.79 -0.43 -28.28
N LEU A 48 -20.87 0.10 -27.71
CA LEU A 48 -21.08 0.20 -26.26
C LEU A 48 -21.94 -0.99 -25.82
N THR A 49 -21.35 -1.97 -25.15
CA THR A 49 -22.09 -3.10 -24.59
C THR A 49 -22.83 -2.65 -23.32
N LYS A 50 -24.13 -2.38 -23.46
CA LYS A 50 -25.08 -2.34 -22.34
C LYS A 50 -25.79 -3.69 -22.29
N THR A 51 -25.39 -4.53 -21.35
CA THR A 51 -25.96 -5.87 -21.16
C THR A 51 -27.37 -5.75 -20.56
N ALA A 52 -28.40 -5.94 -21.38
CA ALA A 52 -29.75 -6.24 -20.89
C ALA A 52 -29.97 -7.76 -21.03
N ALA A 53 -30.18 -8.43 -19.90
CA ALA A 53 -30.48 -9.84 -19.84
C ALA A 53 -31.88 -10.12 -20.42
N CYS A 54 -31.96 -11.01 -21.40
CA CYS A 54 -33.22 -11.62 -21.82
C CYS A 54 -33.23 -13.08 -21.36
N VAL A 55 -34.21 -13.43 -20.52
CA VAL A 55 -34.49 -14.79 -20.08
C VAL A 55 -35.27 -15.50 -21.19
N PRO A 56 -34.85 -16.68 -21.70
CA PRO A 56 -35.65 -17.41 -22.66
C PRO A 56 -36.77 -18.19 -21.98
N ALA A 57 -38.00 -17.96 -22.44
CA ALA A 57 -39.14 -18.85 -22.20
C ALA A 57 -39.07 -20.02 -23.18
N ASN A 58 -39.37 -21.21 -22.67
CA ASN A 58 -39.28 -22.50 -23.32
C ASN A 58 -40.10 -22.62 -24.61
N GLY A 59 -39.54 -23.34 -25.59
CA GLY A 59 -40.31 -24.19 -26.51
C GLY A 59 -40.25 -23.79 -27.98
N ALA A 60 -39.31 -24.39 -28.73
CA ALA A 60 -39.54 -25.02 -30.03
C ALA A 60 -38.19 -25.48 -30.60
N VAL A 61 -38.11 -26.78 -30.90
CA VAL A 61 -37.03 -27.39 -31.68
C VAL A 61 -37.22 -27.03 -33.14
N ASP A 62 -36.27 -26.33 -33.74
CA ASP A 62 -36.14 -26.35 -35.20
C ASP A 62 -34.67 -26.48 -35.62
N ARG A 63 -34.47 -27.38 -36.58
CA ARG A 63 -33.17 -27.79 -37.11
C ARG A 63 -32.80 -26.85 -38.26
N LEU A 64 -31.74 -26.07 -38.10
CA LEU A 64 -30.99 -25.55 -39.23
C LEU A 64 -29.48 -25.69 -39.01
N ALA A 65 -28.86 -26.53 -39.84
CA ALA A 65 -27.43 -26.52 -40.08
C ALA A 65 -27.11 -25.49 -41.17
N VAL A 66 -26.03 -24.73 -41.04
CA VAL A 66 -24.95 -24.52 -42.02
C VAL A 66 -23.86 -23.71 -41.31
N GLY A 67 -22.61 -24.10 -41.57
CA GLY A 67 -21.44 -23.67 -40.82
C GLY A 67 -21.04 -22.21 -40.98
N SER A 68 -20.32 -21.74 -39.96
CA SER A 68 -19.35 -20.66 -40.11
C SER A 68 -18.23 -20.93 -39.12
N THR A 69 -17.04 -21.18 -39.65
CA THR A 69 -15.82 -21.45 -38.90
C THR A 69 -15.32 -20.17 -38.23
N CYS A 70 -15.60 -20.00 -36.94
CA CYS A 70 -14.79 -19.15 -36.06
C CYS A 70 -13.76 -20.02 -35.34
N ALA A 71 -12.77 -20.51 -36.08
CA ALA A 71 -11.45 -20.84 -35.53
C ALA A 71 -10.67 -19.51 -35.55
N SER A 72 -10.15 -18.95 -34.46
CA SER A 72 -9.64 -19.55 -33.24
C SER A 72 -9.82 -18.56 -32.09
N CYS A 73 -10.76 -18.82 -31.18
CA CYS A 73 -10.66 -18.24 -29.84
C CYS A 73 -9.71 -19.16 -29.08
N HIS A 74 -8.45 -18.75 -28.93
CA HIS A 74 -7.54 -19.42 -28.00
C HIS A 74 -8.15 -19.29 -26.61
N VAL A 75 -8.87 -20.33 -26.18
CA VAL A 75 -9.16 -20.57 -24.78
C VAL A 75 -7.80 -20.80 -24.13
N LEU A 76 -7.21 -19.74 -23.61
CA LEU A 76 -6.09 -19.85 -22.68
C LEU A 76 -6.62 -20.70 -21.52
N LEU A 77 -6.22 -21.96 -21.50
CA LEU A 77 -6.39 -22.86 -20.37
C LEU A 77 -5.92 -22.07 -19.14
N ALA A 78 -6.85 -21.82 -18.23
CA ALA A 78 -6.53 -21.31 -16.90
C ALA A 78 -5.66 -22.37 -16.23
N GLY A 79 -4.35 -22.26 -16.42
CA GLY A 79 -3.38 -23.04 -15.66
C GLY A 79 -3.73 -22.86 -14.19
N SER A 80 -3.84 -23.98 -13.47
CA SER A 80 -4.09 -24.00 -12.04
C SER A 80 -3.04 -23.11 -11.36
N MET A 81 -3.44 -21.90 -10.97
CA MET A 81 -2.57 -21.02 -10.21
C MET A 81 -2.25 -21.73 -8.89
N PRO A 82 -0.97 -21.77 -8.48
CA PRO A 82 -0.61 -22.31 -7.17
C PRO A 82 -1.47 -21.66 -6.09
N THR A 83 -2.27 -22.46 -5.39
CA THR A 83 -2.99 -21.99 -4.21
C THR A 83 -1.97 -21.71 -3.13
N MET A 84 -1.86 -20.46 -2.75
CA MET A 84 -0.89 -20.01 -1.75
C MET A 84 -1.15 -20.66 -0.38
N PRO A 85 -0.11 -20.89 0.44
CA PRO A 85 -0.24 -21.54 1.74
C PRO A 85 -1.26 -20.83 2.65
N PRO A 86 -1.97 -21.59 3.52
CA PRO A 86 -2.94 -21.02 4.45
C PRO A 86 -2.31 -20.03 5.44
N ILE A 87 -3.09 -18.99 5.80
CA ILE A 87 -2.75 -17.89 6.73
C ILE A 87 -2.45 -18.39 8.17
N ASN A 88 -2.63 -19.67 8.47
CA ASN A 88 -2.35 -20.24 9.79
C ASN A 88 -0.85 -20.53 10.04
N THR A 89 0.00 -20.30 9.05
CA THR A 89 1.45 -20.38 9.20
C THR A 89 2.03 -18.98 9.39
N ARG A 90 3.02 -18.84 10.30
CA ARG A 90 3.69 -17.55 10.52
C ARG A 90 4.19 -16.99 9.18
N PRO A 91 3.99 -15.69 8.88
CA PRO A 91 4.54 -15.10 7.68
C PRO A 91 6.06 -15.24 7.59
N SER A 92 6.53 -15.61 6.42
CA SER A 92 7.93 -15.82 6.05
C SER A 92 8.08 -15.66 4.54
N ALA A 93 9.31 -15.70 4.02
CA ALA A 93 9.53 -15.66 2.57
C ALA A 93 8.85 -16.82 1.80
N ALA A 94 8.53 -17.94 2.47
CA ALA A 94 7.90 -19.10 1.83
C ALA A 94 6.39 -18.92 1.58
N ASN A 95 5.73 -17.96 2.23
CA ASN A 95 4.28 -17.73 2.13
C ASN A 95 3.90 -16.24 1.95
N THR A 96 4.88 -15.36 1.72
CA THR A 96 4.68 -13.94 1.42
C THR A 96 5.48 -13.51 0.19
N GLY A 97 5.13 -12.36 -0.37
CA GLY A 97 5.75 -11.85 -1.59
C GLY A 97 5.26 -12.56 -2.85
N TRP A 98 5.93 -12.30 -3.97
CA TRP A 98 5.49 -12.81 -5.28
C TRP A 98 5.87 -14.27 -5.51
N GLN A 99 6.99 -14.76 -4.94
CA GLN A 99 7.53 -16.09 -5.25
C GLN A 99 6.54 -17.23 -5.02
N PRO A 100 5.81 -17.28 -3.87
CA PRO A 100 4.85 -18.37 -3.60
C PRO A 100 3.66 -18.42 -4.56
N THR A 101 3.43 -17.36 -5.35
CA THR A 101 2.32 -17.29 -6.31
C THR A 101 2.63 -18.01 -7.63
N GLY A 102 3.89 -18.35 -7.88
CA GLY A 102 4.35 -19.04 -9.09
C GLY A 102 4.20 -18.26 -10.39
N VAL A 103 3.96 -16.94 -10.32
CA VAL A 103 3.88 -16.11 -11.54
C VAL A 103 5.25 -15.96 -12.20
N THR A 104 5.24 -15.78 -13.52
CA THR A 104 6.42 -15.32 -14.26
C THR A 104 6.37 -13.80 -14.36
N LEU A 105 7.44 -13.13 -13.91
CA LEU A 105 7.49 -11.68 -13.89
C LEU A 105 7.90 -11.09 -15.25
N THR A 106 7.27 -9.98 -15.62
CA THR A 106 7.67 -9.15 -16.77
C THR A 106 8.48 -7.94 -16.29
N ASN A 107 9.68 -7.75 -16.84
CA ASN A 107 10.54 -6.63 -16.48
C ASN A 107 9.94 -5.28 -16.88
N THR A 108 10.11 -4.27 -16.03
CA THR A 108 9.74 -2.88 -16.27
C THR A 108 10.62 -1.94 -15.42
N GLY A 109 10.65 -0.66 -15.77
CA GLY A 109 11.22 0.39 -14.92
C GLY A 109 10.22 0.93 -13.89
N SER A 110 10.60 2.02 -13.22
CA SER A 110 9.71 2.75 -12.30
C SER A 110 8.36 3.09 -12.91
N ILE A 111 7.32 3.13 -12.08
CA ILE A 111 5.94 3.33 -12.51
C ILE A 111 5.34 4.50 -11.74
N ASN A 112 4.84 5.51 -12.46
CA ASN A 112 3.98 6.55 -11.90
C ASN A 112 2.53 6.24 -12.27
N VAL A 113 1.71 5.87 -11.29
CA VAL A 113 0.33 5.47 -11.50
C VAL A 113 -0.57 6.69 -11.39
N THR A 114 -1.10 7.15 -12.53
CA THR A 114 -1.95 8.34 -12.62
C THR A 114 -3.39 8.05 -13.05
N VAL A 115 -3.69 6.78 -13.35
CA VAL A 115 -5.01 6.34 -13.82
C VAL A 115 -5.70 5.51 -12.72
N ASP A 116 -6.93 5.90 -12.38
CA ASP A 116 -7.73 5.18 -11.38
C ASP A 116 -8.02 3.75 -11.80
N GLY A 117 -8.07 2.83 -10.83
CA GLY A 117 -8.35 1.42 -11.08
C GLY A 117 -7.19 0.66 -11.74
N THR A 118 -6.01 1.28 -11.88
CA THR A 118 -4.85 0.61 -12.47
C THR A 118 -4.49 -0.65 -11.68
N VAL A 119 -4.20 -1.72 -12.42
CA VAL A 119 -3.70 -2.99 -11.86
C VAL A 119 -2.28 -3.24 -12.36
N ILE A 120 -1.33 -3.30 -11.43
CA ILE A 120 0.05 -3.73 -11.67
C ILE A 120 0.14 -5.17 -11.18
N ASP A 121 0.34 -6.09 -12.11
CA ASP A 121 0.36 -7.53 -11.82
C ASP A 121 1.55 -8.19 -12.52
N SER A 122 2.21 -9.12 -11.81
CA SER A 122 3.28 -9.97 -12.34
C SER A 122 4.41 -9.15 -12.98
N LYS A 123 4.79 -8.04 -12.33
CA LYS A 123 5.89 -7.16 -12.78
C LYS A 123 7.15 -7.36 -11.93
N ASN A 124 8.30 -7.34 -12.60
CA ASN A 124 9.60 -7.14 -11.98
C ASN A 124 10.01 -5.69 -12.23
N VAL A 125 9.75 -4.84 -11.25
CA VAL A 125 10.00 -3.40 -11.31
C VAL A 125 11.42 -3.13 -10.84
N SER A 126 12.28 -2.66 -11.74
CA SER A 126 13.61 -2.14 -11.40
C SER A 126 13.50 -0.63 -11.17
N GLY A 127 13.12 -0.24 -9.96
CA GLY A 127 12.81 1.13 -9.59
C GLY A 127 11.77 1.22 -8.48
N CYS A 128 10.97 2.28 -8.49
CA CYS A 128 9.93 2.55 -7.51
C CYS A 128 8.56 2.72 -8.16
N ILE A 129 7.51 2.61 -7.34
CA ILE A 129 6.13 2.89 -7.73
C ILE A 129 5.61 4.09 -6.94
N THR A 130 5.14 5.10 -7.66
CA THR A 130 4.44 6.25 -7.07
C THR A 130 2.96 6.16 -7.43
N VAL A 131 2.09 6.18 -6.43
CA VAL A 131 0.64 6.05 -6.60
C VAL A 131 -0.01 7.43 -6.46
N ASN A 132 -0.45 7.95 -7.61
CA ASN A 132 -1.15 9.23 -7.78
C ASN A 132 -2.59 9.04 -8.26
N ALA A 133 -3.15 7.84 -8.09
CA ALA A 133 -4.49 7.47 -8.53
C ALA A 133 -5.25 6.67 -7.46
N ARG A 134 -6.55 6.53 -7.64
CA ARG A 134 -7.47 5.84 -6.73
C ARG A 134 -7.67 4.38 -7.12
N ASN A 135 -8.00 3.54 -6.14
CA ASN A 135 -8.38 2.13 -6.32
C ASN A 135 -7.33 1.32 -7.10
N VAL A 136 -6.05 1.62 -6.87
CA VAL A 136 -4.94 0.93 -7.53
C VAL A 136 -4.73 -0.43 -6.86
N THR A 137 -4.43 -1.45 -7.65
CA THR A 137 -3.93 -2.73 -7.12
C THR A 137 -2.54 -3.02 -7.63
N ILE A 138 -1.63 -3.34 -6.72
CA ILE A 138 -0.31 -3.90 -7.02
C ILE A 138 -0.31 -5.33 -6.48
N ARG A 139 -0.13 -6.33 -7.34
CA ARG A 139 -0.16 -7.73 -6.91
C ARG A 139 0.90 -8.59 -7.56
N ARG A 140 1.33 -9.66 -6.87
CA ARG A 140 2.20 -10.72 -7.41
C ARG A 140 3.43 -10.16 -8.13
N SER A 141 4.01 -9.10 -7.58
CA SER A 141 5.07 -8.34 -8.25
C SER A 141 6.30 -8.23 -7.35
N LYS A 142 7.47 -8.09 -7.96
CA LYS A 142 8.72 -7.73 -7.28
C LYS A 142 9.06 -6.29 -7.59
N ILE A 143 9.42 -5.52 -6.57
CA ILE A 143 10.00 -4.19 -6.69
C ILE A 143 11.41 -4.26 -6.16
N THR A 144 12.40 -4.13 -7.04
CA THR A 144 13.81 -3.98 -6.68
C THR A 144 14.15 -2.51 -6.77
N THR A 145 14.36 -1.86 -5.62
CA THR A 145 14.63 -0.42 -5.60
C THR A 145 16.05 -0.14 -6.12
N ASN A 146 16.26 1.08 -6.61
CA ASN A 146 17.56 1.55 -7.04
C ASN A 146 17.91 2.86 -6.31
N SER A 147 19.08 3.43 -6.61
CA SER A 147 19.60 4.61 -5.92
C SER A 147 18.77 5.88 -6.05
N THR A 148 17.85 5.96 -7.01
CA THR A 148 16.95 7.12 -7.17
C THR A 148 15.63 6.96 -6.41
N CYS A 149 15.39 5.80 -5.82
CA CYS A 149 14.18 5.50 -5.07
C CYS A 149 14.36 5.92 -3.61
N ILE A 150 13.57 6.91 -3.14
CA ILE A 150 13.47 7.20 -1.70
C ILE A 150 12.58 6.15 -1.01
N HIS A 151 11.59 5.62 -1.73
CA HIS A 151 10.71 4.56 -1.25
C HIS A 151 10.47 3.53 -2.36
N GLY A 152 10.20 2.27 -2.00
CA GLY A 152 9.79 1.24 -2.95
C GLY A 152 8.41 1.52 -3.55
N ILE A 153 7.42 1.76 -2.68
CA ILE A 153 6.06 2.17 -3.03
C ILE A 153 5.71 3.44 -2.23
N THR A 154 5.24 4.48 -2.89
CA THR A 154 4.79 5.74 -2.26
C THR A 154 3.34 6.02 -2.59
N VAL A 155 2.51 6.30 -1.59
CA VAL A 155 1.15 6.80 -1.77
C VAL A 155 1.13 8.32 -1.63
N GLN A 156 0.75 9.05 -2.68
CA GLN A 156 0.80 10.51 -2.72
C GLN A 156 -0.59 11.17 -2.66
N ARG A 157 -1.56 10.52 -2.01
CA ARG A 157 -2.94 11.00 -1.91
C ARG A 157 -3.64 10.44 -0.68
N SER A 158 -4.62 11.18 -0.17
CA SER A 158 -5.47 10.72 0.95
C SER A 158 -6.58 9.74 0.53
N ASP A 159 -6.96 9.70 -0.74
CA ASP A 159 -8.08 8.90 -1.26
C ASP A 159 -7.63 7.70 -2.12
N ALA A 160 -6.37 7.28 -1.99
CA ALA A 160 -5.76 6.30 -2.90
C ALA A 160 -6.44 4.92 -2.89
N ASN A 161 -6.90 4.44 -1.74
CA ASN A 161 -7.45 3.09 -1.57
C ASN A 161 -6.60 2.01 -2.27
N LEU A 162 -5.30 2.02 -1.96
CA LEU A 162 -4.31 1.14 -2.60
C LEU A 162 -4.38 -0.27 -1.99
N LEU A 163 -4.44 -1.29 -2.84
CA LEU A 163 -4.21 -2.68 -2.45
C LEU A 163 -2.81 -3.13 -2.90
N VAL A 164 -2.00 -3.61 -1.96
CA VAL A 164 -0.72 -4.28 -2.21
C VAL A 164 -0.83 -5.72 -1.72
N GLU A 165 -0.75 -6.70 -2.62
CA GLU A 165 -0.99 -8.11 -2.30
C GLU A 165 0.08 -9.02 -2.91
N ASP A 166 0.69 -9.92 -2.12
CA ASP A 166 1.68 -10.88 -2.62
C ASP A 166 2.83 -10.18 -3.36
N VAL A 167 3.30 -9.08 -2.78
CA VAL A 167 4.35 -8.24 -3.37
C VAL A 167 5.62 -8.36 -2.54
N GLU A 168 6.75 -8.50 -3.21
CA GLU A 168 8.07 -8.33 -2.58
C GLU A 168 8.60 -6.93 -2.89
N VAL A 169 9.06 -6.23 -1.86
CA VAL A 169 9.89 -5.03 -2.02
C VAL A 169 11.27 -5.38 -1.47
N ASP A 170 12.24 -5.35 -2.36
CA ASP A 170 13.65 -5.59 -2.11
C ASP A 170 14.39 -4.27 -2.27
N ALA A 171 14.78 -3.68 -1.14
CA ALA A 171 15.60 -2.48 -1.14
C ALA A 171 17.05 -2.75 -0.76
N THR A 172 17.52 -3.99 -0.93
CA THR A 172 18.92 -4.32 -0.71
C THR A 172 19.78 -3.55 -1.72
N ILE A 173 20.38 -2.46 -1.28
CA ILE A 173 21.36 -1.73 -2.07
C ILE A 173 22.75 -2.25 -1.67
N GLY A 174 23.58 -2.54 -2.67
CA GLY A 174 24.89 -3.16 -2.48
C GLY A 174 25.80 -2.43 -1.48
N THR A 175 26.84 -3.11 -1.02
CA THR A 175 27.76 -2.67 0.05
C THR A 175 28.48 -1.34 -0.19
N ASP A 176 28.46 -0.83 -1.43
CA ASP A 176 29.13 0.42 -1.81
C ASP A 176 28.23 1.65 -1.62
N TYR A 177 26.98 1.45 -1.20
CA TYR A 177 26.08 2.55 -0.87
C TYR A 177 26.11 2.83 0.63
N SER A 178 26.71 3.96 0.97
CA SER A 178 26.32 4.69 2.17
C SER A 178 24.85 5.05 2.00
N HIS A 179 23.94 4.47 2.78
CA HIS A 179 22.62 5.03 2.94
C HIS A 179 22.77 6.41 3.59
N THR A 180 22.97 7.43 2.77
CA THR A 180 22.73 8.82 3.15
C THR A 180 21.21 9.04 3.17
N GLU A 181 20.72 10.11 3.81
CA GLU A 181 19.29 10.52 3.75
C GLU A 181 18.75 10.70 2.31
N THR A 182 19.62 10.61 1.30
CA THR A 182 19.34 10.89 -0.10
C THR A 182 19.59 9.70 -1.03
N SER A 183 20.01 8.53 -0.54
CA SER A 183 20.29 7.39 -1.40
C SER A 183 19.76 6.05 -0.87
N GLY A 184 19.02 5.37 -1.75
CA GLY A 184 18.34 4.11 -1.49
C GLY A 184 17.00 4.24 -0.80
N ALA A 185 16.17 3.18 -0.90
CA ALA A 185 14.82 3.25 -0.36
C ALA A 185 14.85 3.22 1.16
N GLU A 186 14.67 4.39 1.75
CA GLU A 186 14.48 4.55 3.19
C GLU A 186 13.29 3.75 3.71
N THR A 187 12.31 3.47 2.84
CA THR A 187 11.10 2.75 3.23
C THR A 187 10.60 1.86 2.10
N CYS A 188 10.17 0.64 2.42
CA CYS A 188 9.59 -0.22 1.40
C CYS A 188 8.21 0.31 0.95
N ILE A 189 7.34 0.67 1.90
CA ILE A 189 6.03 1.29 1.62
C ILE A 189 5.85 2.54 2.49
N SER A 190 5.61 3.70 1.86
CA SER A 190 5.44 4.99 2.53
C SER A 190 4.09 5.64 2.20
N GLY A 191 3.46 6.28 3.19
CA GLY A 191 2.21 7.03 3.06
C GLY A 191 1.05 6.43 3.86
N SER A 192 -0.18 6.65 3.40
CA SER A 192 -1.41 6.16 4.04
C SER A 192 -2.51 5.81 3.03
N GLY A 193 -3.63 5.24 3.48
CA GLY A 193 -4.74 4.86 2.59
C GLY A 193 -4.48 3.58 1.80
N PHE A 194 -3.79 2.61 2.40
CA PHE A 194 -3.44 1.35 1.75
C PHE A 194 -3.73 0.13 2.62
N THR A 195 -3.99 -1.00 1.96
CA THR A 195 -3.96 -2.33 2.55
C THR A 195 -2.80 -3.11 1.95
N ALA A 196 -1.83 -3.51 2.77
CA ALA A 196 -0.75 -4.41 2.41
C ALA A 196 -1.04 -5.80 3.00
N ARG A 197 -1.16 -6.82 2.15
CA ARG A 197 -1.42 -8.20 2.58
C ARG A 197 -0.39 -9.16 2.01
N ARG A 198 0.20 -9.98 2.88
CA ARG A 198 1.23 -10.98 2.52
C ARG A 198 2.37 -10.40 1.72
N VAL A 199 2.76 -9.17 2.06
CA VAL A 199 3.92 -8.54 1.45
C VAL A 199 5.19 -9.08 2.11
N ASN A 200 6.27 -9.14 1.34
CA ASN A 200 7.60 -9.45 1.82
C ASN A 200 8.47 -8.19 1.67
N LEU A 201 8.78 -7.52 2.77
CA LEU A 201 9.47 -6.22 2.79
C LEU A 201 10.84 -6.38 3.44
N HIS A 202 11.90 -6.11 2.69
CA HIS A 202 13.26 -6.27 3.17
C HIS A 202 14.27 -5.35 2.50
N GLY A 203 15.45 -5.20 3.12
CA GLY A 203 16.52 -4.32 2.65
C GLY A 203 16.29 -2.83 2.90
N CYS A 204 15.09 -2.42 3.31
CA CYS A 204 14.76 -1.02 3.60
C CYS A 204 15.18 -0.61 5.02
N ARG A 205 15.42 0.69 5.25
CA ARG A 205 15.60 1.23 6.62
C ARG A 205 14.32 1.07 7.45
N ARG A 206 13.17 1.27 6.80
CA ARG A 206 11.85 1.00 7.36
C ARG A 206 11.04 0.06 6.47
N GLY A 207 10.38 -0.94 7.04
CA GLY A 207 9.46 -1.77 6.26
C GLY A 207 8.26 -0.95 5.79
N ALA A 208 7.51 -0.39 6.73
CA ALA A 208 6.43 0.55 6.43
C ALA A 208 6.60 1.86 7.21
N TYR A 209 6.41 2.99 6.53
CA TYR A 209 6.36 4.33 7.12
C TYR A 209 4.98 4.93 6.89
N VAL A 210 4.13 4.77 7.88
CA VAL A 210 2.73 5.20 7.87
C VAL A 210 2.65 6.62 8.41
N VAL A 211 2.31 7.55 7.52
CA VAL A 211 2.22 8.98 7.80
C VAL A 211 0.93 9.58 7.23
N PRO A 212 0.38 10.62 7.88
CA PRO A 212 -0.74 11.39 7.33
C PRO A 212 -0.42 11.92 5.94
N TYR A 213 -1.45 12.05 5.10
CA TYR A 213 -1.36 12.83 3.88
C TYR A 213 -2.08 14.16 4.08
N ALA A 214 -1.31 15.24 4.09
CA ALA A 214 -1.77 16.54 4.58
C ALA A 214 -2.36 16.40 5.99
N THR A 215 -3.63 16.79 6.20
CA THR A 215 -4.33 16.66 7.49
C THR A 215 -5.18 15.39 7.59
N SER A 216 -5.12 14.49 6.60
CA SER A 216 -5.93 13.27 6.57
C SER A 216 -5.14 12.07 7.10
N THR A 217 -5.82 11.20 7.84
CA THR A 217 -5.31 9.90 8.32
C THR A 217 -6.12 8.72 7.75
N PRO A 218 -6.06 8.47 6.44
CA PRO A 218 -6.79 7.36 5.83
C PRO A 218 -6.32 6.02 6.39
N ASN A 219 -7.23 5.06 6.45
CA ASN A 219 -6.97 3.76 7.05
C ASN A 219 -5.75 3.08 6.43
N VAL A 220 -4.93 2.49 7.28
CA VAL A 220 -3.84 1.60 6.86
C VAL A 220 -4.01 0.25 7.52
N THR A 221 -3.91 -0.81 6.72
CA THR A 221 -3.88 -2.19 7.20
C THR A 221 -2.66 -2.90 6.66
N ILE A 222 -1.89 -3.53 7.53
CA ILE A 222 -0.81 -4.43 7.18
C ILE A 222 -1.12 -5.79 7.80
N ASP A 223 -1.33 -6.80 6.96
CA ASP A 223 -1.87 -8.09 7.36
C ASP A 223 -1.05 -9.26 6.79
N ALA A 224 -0.81 -10.28 7.62
CA ALA A 224 -0.17 -11.54 7.22
C ALA A 224 1.15 -11.36 6.46
N SER A 225 1.90 -10.30 6.75
CA SER A 225 3.08 -9.87 5.99
C SER A 225 4.38 -10.18 6.74
N TYR A 226 5.48 -10.28 5.99
CA TYR A 226 6.82 -10.51 6.51
C TYR A 226 7.68 -9.27 6.30
N ILE A 227 8.19 -8.71 7.38
CA ILE A 227 9.06 -7.53 7.37
C ILE A 227 10.34 -7.92 8.06
N HIS A 228 11.46 -7.90 7.35
CA HIS A 228 12.70 -8.47 7.85
C HIS A 228 13.94 -7.86 7.19
N ASN A 229 15.13 -8.23 7.67
CA ASN A 229 16.41 -7.82 7.07
C ASN A 229 16.46 -6.32 6.77
N LEU A 230 16.12 -5.50 7.77
CA LEU A 230 16.22 -4.05 7.66
C LEU A 230 17.67 -3.64 7.37
N ASP A 231 17.82 -2.51 6.67
CA ASP A 231 19.13 -1.97 6.27
C ASP A 231 20.10 -1.86 7.46
N ARG A 232 21.40 -2.13 7.19
CA ARG A 232 22.47 -2.20 8.20
C ARG A 232 23.41 -0.99 8.21
N VAL A 233 23.24 -0.03 7.32
CA VAL A 233 24.26 0.97 6.94
C VAL A 233 24.00 2.34 7.59
N THR A 234 22.87 2.55 8.25
CA THR A 234 22.52 3.88 8.78
C THR A 234 22.79 4.06 10.28
N THR A 235 23.33 5.23 10.66
CA THR A 235 23.41 5.74 12.05
C THR A 235 22.06 6.26 12.58
N TYR A 236 21.00 6.14 11.76
CA TYR A 236 19.66 6.60 12.08
C TYR A 236 18.80 5.49 12.67
N SER A 237 17.69 5.89 13.30
CA SER A 237 16.70 4.93 13.76
C SER A 237 16.09 4.12 12.61
N ARG A 238 15.88 2.83 12.86
CA ARG A 238 15.32 1.87 11.91
C ARG A 238 14.09 1.22 12.51
N ALA A 239 13.14 0.84 11.67
CA ALA A 239 11.91 0.25 12.17
C ALA A 239 11.32 -0.80 11.23
N GLY A 240 10.83 -1.93 11.75
CA GLY A 240 10.00 -2.82 10.94
C GLY A 240 8.77 -2.05 10.43
N VAL A 241 8.04 -1.46 11.36
CA VAL A 241 6.93 -0.55 11.06
C VAL A 241 7.05 0.72 11.90
N THR A 242 6.89 1.86 11.25
CA THR A 242 6.67 3.15 11.90
C THR A 242 5.30 3.68 11.52
N SER A 243 4.50 4.02 12.53
CA SER A 243 3.32 4.86 12.40
C SER A 243 3.62 6.18 13.10
N TYR A 244 3.62 7.29 12.36
CA TYR A 244 3.99 8.60 12.89
C TYR A 244 2.81 9.54 12.77
N LEU A 245 2.25 9.97 13.92
CA LEU A 245 1.06 10.84 13.98
C LEU A 245 -0.19 10.31 13.24
N HIS A 246 -0.28 8.99 13.03
CA HIS A 246 -1.32 8.41 12.16
C HIS A 246 -2.38 7.64 12.95
N SER A 247 -3.65 7.98 12.72
CA SER A 247 -4.80 7.27 13.29
C SER A 247 -5.34 6.18 12.35
N ASN A 248 -6.15 5.26 12.87
CA ASN A 248 -6.79 4.18 12.09
C ASN A 248 -5.77 3.24 11.43
N PHE A 249 -4.86 2.74 12.24
CA PHE A 249 -3.76 1.87 11.80
C PHE A 249 -3.93 0.47 12.39
N THR A 250 -3.97 -0.56 11.52
CA THR A 250 -4.04 -1.96 11.91
C THR A 250 -2.83 -2.73 11.42
N LEU A 251 -2.17 -3.42 12.35
CA LEU A 251 -1.06 -4.32 12.11
C LEU A 251 -1.44 -5.68 12.68
N ARG A 252 -1.74 -6.67 11.83
CA ARG A 252 -2.20 -7.98 12.30
C ARG A 252 -1.57 -9.18 11.62
N ASN A 253 -1.38 -10.26 12.39
CA ASN A 253 -0.86 -11.54 11.90
C ASN A 253 0.49 -11.44 11.17
N ASN A 254 1.30 -10.41 11.40
CA ASN A 254 2.56 -10.21 10.70
C ASN A 254 3.71 -10.93 11.41
N SER A 255 4.79 -11.16 10.68
CA SER A 255 6.09 -11.51 11.23
C SER A 255 7.03 -10.33 11.01
N ILE A 256 7.51 -9.72 12.09
CA ILE A 256 8.36 -8.53 12.04
C ILE A 256 9.68 -8.90 12.72
N ASP A 257 10.73 -8.99 11.93
CA ASP A 257 12.06 -9.36 12.35
C ASP A 257 13.03 -8.19 12.19
N ALA A 258 13.15 -7.41 13.26
CA ALA A 258 14.07 -6.29 13.37
C ALA A 258 15.41 -6.72 14.02
N THR A 259 15.83 -7.97 13.85
CA THR A 259 17.16 -8.44 14.27
C THR A 259 18.26 -8.11 13.27
N GLY A 260 17.89 -7.82 12.02
CA GLY A 260 18.82 -7.33 10.99
C GLY A 260 19.29 -5.90 11.28
N GLY A 261 20.60 -5.66 11.20
CA GLY A 261 21.17 -4.32 11.41
C GLY A 261 22.66 -4.34 11.79
N ASN A 262 23.34 -3.21 11.64
CA ASN A 262 24.56 -2.93 12.41
C ASN A 262 24.14 -2.54 13.84
N THR A 263 24.81 -3.12 14.83
CA THR A 263 24.68 -2.87 16.28
C THR A 263 25.19 -1.50 16.70
N ASP A 264 25.89 -0.83 15.79
CA ASP A 264 26.64 0.35 16.10
C ASP A 264 25.76 1.58 15.78
N TRP A 265 25.21 2.20 16.83
CA TRP A 265 24.76 3.61 16.88
C TRP A 265 23.33 3.99 16.48
N GLY A 266 22.41 3.05 16.19
CA GLY A 266 21.01 3.39 15.88
C GLY A 266 19.97 2.62 16.69
N THR A 267 19.00 3.33 17.31
CA THR A 267 17.85 2.67 17.95
C THR A 267 17.04 1.94 16.90
N THR A 268 16.85 0.64 17.08
CA THR A 268 16.04 -0.19 16.19
C THR A 268 14.71 -0.50 16.86
N TYR A 269 13.61 -0.40 16.13
CA TYR A 269 12.27 -0.74 16.59
C TYR A 269 11.72 -1.89 15.75
N ALA A 270 11.10 -2.91 16.33
CA ALA A 270 10.24 -3.75 15.50
C ALA A 270 8.98 -2.97 15.11
N ILE A 271 8.35 -2.29 16.08
CA ILE A 271 7.25 -1.35 15.84
C ILE A 271 7.48 -0.05 16.61
N PHE A 272 7.32 1.09 15.93
CA PHE A 272 7.33 2.43 16.51
C PHE A 272 6.02 3.16 16.21
N VAL A 273 5.30 3.58 17.25
CA VAL A 273 4.14 4.45 17.16
C VAL A 273 4.55 5.82 17.69
N GLY A 274 4.82 6.78 16.82
CA GLY A 274 5.31 8.11 17.20
C GLY A 274 4.18 9.07 17.59
N ILE A 275 4.33 9.71 18.75
CA ILE A 275 3.42 10.73 19.29
C ILE A 275 4.24 12.02 19.49
N PHE A 276 3.83 13.11 18.86
CA PHE A 276 4.49 14.41 19.02
C PHE A 276 3.44 15.50 19.19
N ASP A 277 2.85 15.97 18.09
CA ASP A 277 1.96 17.11 18.11
C ASP A 277 0.48 16.73 18.19
N GLU A 278 0.14 15.54 17.70
CA GLU A 278 -1.22 15.00 17.68
C GLU A 278 -1.29 13.67 18.45
N ILE A 279 -2.47 13.34 18.98
CA ILE A 279 -2.76 12.08 19.64
C ILE A 279 -3.33 11.11 18.61
N PRO A 280 -2.59 10.05 18.22
CA PRO A 280 -3.13 9.02 17.35
C PRO A 280 -4.26 8.25 18.03
N VAL A 281 -5.29 7.89 17.27
CA VAL A 281 -6.42 7.10 17.76
C VAL A 281 -6.66 5.86 16.91
N ASN A 282 -7.28 4.83 17.50
CA ASN A 282 -7.69 3.60 16.81
C ASN A 282 -6.50 2.83 16.20
N ILE A 283 -5.58 2.40 17.06
CA ILE A 283 -4.44 1.57 16.67
C ILE A 283 -4.70 0.13 17.14
N ALA A 284 -4.55 -0.84 16.25
CA ALA A 284 -4.66 -2.25 16.58
C ALA A 284 -3.38 -2.99 16.16
N ILE A 285 -2.70 -3.59 17.14
CA ILE A 285 -1.52 -4.44 16.94
C ILE A 285 -1.89 -5.82 17.47
N ASP A 286 -2.29 -6.73 16.58
CA ASP A 286 -2.91 -8.00 16.96
C ASP A 286 -2.28 -9.23 16.32
N GLY A 287 -1.97 -10.27 17.09
CA GLY A 287 -1.57 -11.57 16.51
C GLY A 287 -0.22 -11.58 15.80
N ASN A 288 0.63 -10.57 16.00
CA ASN A 288 1.92 -10.47 15.32
C ASN A 288 3.01 -11.27 16.05
N TYR A 289 3.99 -11.77 15.31
CA TYR A 289 5.30 -12.12 15.84
C TYR A 289 6.25 -10.93 15.70
N ILE A 290 6.84 -10.51 16.82
CA ILE A 290 7.66 -9.31 16.93
C ILE A 290 9.01 -9.72 17.50
N ASN A 291 10.07 -9.61 16.72
CA ASN A 291 11.42 -10.05 17.12
C ASN A 291 12.45 -8.95 16.83
N GLY A 292 13.45 -8.82 17.69
CA GLY A 292 14.52 -7.85 17.50
C GLY A 292 14.14 -6.40 17.85
N GLY A 293 15.02 -5.50 17.44
CA GLY A 293 15.02 -4.11 17.89
C GLY A 293 15.64 -3.92 19.28
N THR A 294 15.99 -2.67 19.58
CA THR A 294 16.18 -2.16 20.94
C THR A 294 14.85 -2.15 21.69
N PHE A 295 13.75 -1.90 20.97
CA PHE A 295 12.39 -2.05 21.46
C PHE A 295 11.57 -2.88 20.47
N GLY A 296 10.92 -3.95 20.96
CA GLY A 296 9.94 -4.69 20.15
C GLY A 296 8.73 -3.84 19.80
N LEU A 297 8.24 -3.05 20.76
CA LEU A 297 7.19 -2.06 20.54
C LEU A 297 7.52 -0.81 21.35
N ASN A 298 7.55 0.34 20.69
CA ASN A 298 7.65 1.64 21.33
C ASN A 298 6.38 2.44 21.01
N GLY A 299 5.68 2.87 22.06
CA GLY A 299 4.42 3.60 21.97
C GLY A 299 4.57 5.12 21.91
N GLY A 300 5.75 5.66 21.59
CA GLY A 300 5.94 7.09 21.32
C GLY A 300 5.89 8.00 22.54
N TYR A 301 5.96 7.45 23.74
CA TYR A 301 6.08 8.25 24.95
C TYR A 301 7.37 9.07 24.93
N SER A 302 7.24 10.36 25.19
CA SER A 302 8.35 11.28 25.49
C SER A 302 8.21 11.80 26.91
N GLU A 303 9.32 11.91 27.63
CA GLU A 303 9.32 12.38 29.01
C GLU A 303 8.69 13.77 29.13
N GLY A 304 7.77 13.95 30.08
CA GLY A 304 7.02 15.20 30.26
C GLY A 304 5.83 15.38 29.30
N SER A 305 5.61 14.47 28.34
CA SER A 305 4.42 14.47 27.50
C SER A 305 3.22 13.86 28.23
N THR A 306 2.09 14.55 28.18
CA THR A 306 0.78 14.02 28.61
C THR A 306 0.04 13.31 27.49
N LYS A 307 0.62 13.26 26.29
CA LYS A 307 -0.02 12.71 25.09
C LYS A 307 0.18 11.19 25.05
N ILE A 308 -0.91 10.46 25.10
CA ILE A 308 -0.98 9.00 24.99
C ILE A 308 -1.93 8.63 23.84
N PRO A 309 -1.66 7.58 23.04
CA PRO A 309 -2.57 7.18 21.99
C PRO A 309 -3.89 6.73 22.60
N GLU A 310 -5.01 7.16 22.04
CA GLU A 310 -6.32 6.70 22.48
C GLU A 310 -6.73 5.45 21.72
N ASN A 311 -7.38 4.52 22.43
CA ASN A 311 -7.91 3.29 21.82
C ASN A 311 -6.84 2.43 21.11
N MET A 312 -5.59 2.48 21.58
CA MET A 312 -4.52 1.57 21.15
C MET A 312 -4.68 0.20 21.83
N ARG A 313 -4.83 -0.84 21.03
CA ARG A 313 -4.93 -2.24 21.46
C ARG A 313 -3.72 -3.03 21.01
N VAL A 314 -3.08 -3.72 21.94
CA VAL A 314 -1.95 -4.62 21.70
C VAL A 314 -2.33 -5.99 22.25
N THR A 315 -2.71 -6.91 21.37
CA THR A 315 -3.35 -8.19 21.74
C THR A 315 -2.73 -9.36 21.00
N ASN A 316 -2.70 -10.55 21.62
CA ASN A 316 -2.30 -11.81 20.96
C ASN A 316 -0.91 -11.82 20.27
N ASN A 317 -0.04 -10.86 20.58
CA ASN A 317 1.30 -10.79 19.97
C ASN A 317 2.26 -11.72 20.69
N GLN A 318 3.18 -12.30 19.93
CA GLN A 318 4.30 -13.09 20.42
C GLN A 318 5.59 -12.27 20.26
N PHE A 319 6.33 -12.10 21.35
CA PHE A 319 7.62 -11.41 21.33
C PHE A 319 8.74 -12.43 21.31
N GLY A 320 9.62 -12.34 20.32
CA GLY A 320 10.85 -13.12 20.26
C GLY A 320 11.87 -12.66 21.31
N SER A 321 12.84 -13.52 21.59
CA SER A 321 13.86 -13.27 22.62
C SER A 321 15.09 -12.50 22.10
N ASN A 322 15.17 -12.23 20.81
CA ASN A 322 16.31 -11.52 20.24
C ASN A 322 16.12 -10.02 20.46
N PHE A 323 17.18 -9.34 20.89
CA PHE A 323 17.22 -7.89 21.06
C PHE A 323 18.52 -7.34 20.48
N LEU A 324 18.46 -6.13 19.94
CA LEU A 324 19.64 -5.38 19.52
C LEU A 324 20.00 -4.43 20.66
N GLY A 325 21.10 -4.73 21.35
CA GLY A 325 21.55 -3.99 22.52
C GLY A 325 21.85 -2.52 22.21
N GLY A 326 21.28 -1.63 23.01
CA GLY A 326 21.79 -0.27 23.20
C GLY A 326 22.20 -0.14 24.66
N THR A 327 23.46 0.20 24.92
CA THR A 327 23.88 0.65 26.25
C THR A 327 23.22 2.00 26.49
N HIS A 328 22.14 2.02 27.28
CA HIS A 328 21.60 3.27 27.81
C HIS A 328 22.62 3.85 28.81
N ASN A 329 23.19 5.01 28.46
CA ASN A 329 23.60 6.04 29.40
C ASN A 329 22.63 7.21 29.26
#